data_AF-A0A380IVT2-F1
#
_entry.id   AF-A0A380IVT2-F1
#
_cell.length_a   1.000
_cell.length_b   1.000
_cell.length_c   1.000
_cell.angle_alpha   90.00
_cell.angle_beta   90.00
_cell.angle_gamma   90.00
#
_symmetry.space_group_name_H-M   'P 1'
#
loop_
_entity.id
_entity.type
_entity.pdbx_description
1 polymer ?
#
loop_
_entity_poly.entity_id
_entity_poly.type
_entity_poly.pdbx_seq_one_letter_code
_entity_poly.pdbx_strand_id
1 'polypeptide(L)'
;MIFHFEETQDYSFVRELYRIAKEFLQFLCNRRNVSFTDIRLSNNQGKVGEFNVIEESIEIEMKPLKDGRYIQQKYIAGYEGKILNDIAENNLYLRHLGNSFRDSLIIDAASFVLRTAAFEWEFSKLFSEDKWKSDQRKRLEEEVSKELECLIETSTGKKKKIYKDLKKSVISYLSLSQKIHQIFEEYGARILDIFGCYMYKINNISYDHSKIGERIGKQRNNFAHGNLDKEFINESLIDVVFLEQIVLAMQLQYFGIDEIEIQKIINEVFHHNLAL
;
A
#
# COMPACT_ATOMS: atom_id res chain seq x y z
N MET A 1 2.29 -23.34 8.63
CA MET A 1 0.97 -23.08 8.01
C MET A 1 0.48 -24.36 7.38
N ILE A 2 -0.79 -24.71 7.57
CA ILE A 2 -1.38 -25.97 7.09
C ILE A 2 -2.69 -25.58 6.38
N PHE A 3 -2.87 -26.05 5.15
CA PHE A 3 -4.12 -25.91 4.41
C PHE A 3 -4.80 -27.27 4.34
N HIS A 4 -6.07 -27.31 4.75
CA HIS A 4 -6.92 -28.48 4.58
C HIS A 4 -7.81 -28.26 3.36
N PHE A 5 -7.83 -29.23 2.47
CA PHE A 5 -8.63 -29.20 1.24
C PHE A 5 -9.07 -30.63 0.89
N GLU A 6 -10.13 -30.75 0.10
CA GLU A 6 -10.61 -32.04 -0.40
C GLU A 6 -9.59 -32.66 -1.36
N GLU A 7 -9.63 -33.99 -1.52
CA GLU A 7 -8.79 -34.66 -2.50
C GLU A 7 -8.95 -34.02 -3.89
N THR A 8 -7.83 -33.65 -4.50
CA THR A 8 -7.83 -32.93 -5.78
C THR A 8 -6.76 -33.46 -6.70
N GLN A 9 -7.08 -33.47 -8.00
CA GLN A 9 -6.15 -33.72 -9.09
C GLN A 9 -5.77 -32.42 -9.81
N ASP A 10 -6.29 -31.27 -9.35
CA ASP A 10 -5.97 -29.96 -9.92
C ASP A 10 -4.66 -29.44 -9.34
N TYR A 11 -3.58 -29.60 -10.10
CA TYR A 11 -2.28 -29.05 -9.75
C TYR A 11 -2.30 -27.51 -9.67
N SER A 12 -3.16 -26.84 -10.44
CA SER A 12 -3.28 -25.37 -10.42
C SER A 12 -3.81 -24.88 -9.08
N PHE A 13 -4.75 -25.61 -8.49
CA PHE A 13 -5.22 -25.34 -7.13
C PHE A 13 -4.09 -25.41 -6.10
N VAL A 14 -3.23 -26.43 -6.16
CA VAL A 14 -2.08 -26.56 -5.23
C VAL A 14 -1.08 -25.42 -5.43
N ARG A 15 -0.83 -25.01 -6.68
CA ARG A 15 0.00 -23.83 -6.99
C ARG A 15 -0.61 -22.54 -6.44
N GLU A 16 -1.92 -22.42 -6.46
CA GLU A 16 -2.61 -21.24 -5.93
C GLU A 16 -2.51 -21.16 -4.41
N LEU A 17 -2.67 -22.28 -3.70
CA LEU A 17 -2.39 -22.35 -2.26
C LEU A 17 -0.95 -21.95 -1.93
N TYR A 18 0.02 -22.39 -2.75
CA TYR A 18 1.42 -21.96 -2.61
C TYR A 18 1.57 -20.44 -2.80
N ARG A 19 0.94 -19.84 -3.81
CA ARG A 19 0.98 -18.40 -4.05
C ARG A 19 0.42 -17.62 -2.86
N ILE A 20 -0.77 -18.00 -2.40
CA ILE A 20 -1.46 -17.37 -1.26
C ILE A 20 -0.59 -17.48 0.00
N ALA A 21 -0.03 -18.66 0.25
CA ALA A 21 0.88 -18.92 1.35
C ALA A 21 2.11 -18.00 1.31
N LYS A 22 2.73 -17.88 0.13
CA LYS A 22 3.92 -17.07 -0.08
C LYS A 22 3.62 -15.60 0.15
N GLU A 23 2.56 -15.08 -0.49
CA GLU A 23 2.14 -13.69 -0.37
C GLU A 23 1.74 -13.33 1.06
N PHE A 24 1.13 -14.25 1.80
CA PHE A 24 0.83 -14.06 3.22
C PHE A 24 2.12 -13.83 4.03
N LEU A 25 3.14 -14.67 3.84
CA LEU A 25 4.42 -14.46 4.51
C LEU A 25 5.15 -13.21 4.02
N GLN A 26 5.04 -12.85 2.73
CA GLN A 26 5.60 -11.60 2.21
C GLN A 26 4.95 -10.37 2.86
N PHE A 27 3.64 -10.41 3.08
CA PHE A 27 2.92 -9.39 3.86
C PHE A 27 3.44 -9.33 5.30
N LEU A 28 3.53 -10.47 6.01
CA LEU A 28 4.05 -10.48 7.38
C LEU A 28 5.49 -9.98 7.48
N CYS A 29 6.33 -10.27 6.50
CA CYS A 29 7.73 -9.82 6.49
C CYS A 29 7.94 -8.46 5.82
N ASN A 30 6.89 -7.84 5.27
CA ASN A 30 6.95 -6.63 4.47
C ASN A 30 8.07 -6.65 3.38
N ARG A 31 8.25 -7.79 2.69
CA ARG A 31 9.29 -8.01 1.65
C ARG A 31 8.96 -9.21 0.76
N ARG A 32 9.54 -9.27 -0.45
CA ARG A 32 9.24 -10.35 -1.41
C ARG A 32 10.15 -11.58 -1.34
N ASN A 33 11.38 -11.46 -0.84
CA ASN A 33 12.38 -12.54 -0.76
C ASN A 33 12.06 -13.56 0.36
N VAL A 34 10.88 -14.17 0.25
CA VAL A 34 10.44 -15.27 1.10
C VAL A 34 10.48 -16.55 0.27
N SER A 35 11.06 -17.60 0.83
CA SER A 35 11.04 -18.95 0.26
C SER A 35 10.63 -19.97 1.30
N PHE A 36 10.07 -21.07 0.82
CA PHE A 36 9.80 -22.25 1.64
C PHE A 36 10.94 -23.24 1.48
N THR A 37 11.44 -23.76 2.59
CA THR A 37 12.49 -24.80 2.60
C THR A 37 11.93 -26.21 2.43
N ASP A 38 10.66 -26.42 2.77
CA ASP A 38 10.00 -27.72 2.76
C ASP A 38 8.49 -27.53 2.60
N ILE A 39 7.89 -28.24 1.64
CA ILE A 39 6.46 -28.27 1.38
C ILE A 39 6.04 -29.72 1.19
N ARG A 40 5.13 -30.18 2.06
CA ARG A 40 4.70 -31.58 2.10
C ARG A 40 3.22 -31.69 1.81
N LEU A 41 2.87 -32.68 0.99
CA LEU A 41 1.50 -33.12 0.80
C LEU A 41 1.27 -34.33 1.69
N SER A 42 0.24 -34.27 2.53
CA SER A 42 -0.10 -35.32 3.49
C SER A 42 -1.60 -35.57 3.51
N ASN A 43 -1.98 -36.81 3.82
CA ASN A 43 -3.35 -37.20 4.11
C ASN A 43 -3.42 -37.79 5.55
N ASN A 44 -4.57 -38.35 5.92
CA ASN A 44 -4.78 -38.96 7.24
C ASN A 44 -3.87 -40.18 7.52
N GLN A 45 -3.23 -40.75 6.50
CA GLN A 45 -2.30 -41.88 6.61
C GLN A 45 -0.82 -41.44 6.65
N GLY A 46 -0.55 -40.15 6.45
CA GLY A 46 0.80 -39.58 6.49
C GLY A 46 1.18 -38.85 5.21
N LYS A 47 2.49 -38.73 4.97
CA LYS A 47 3.04 -38.03 3.80
C LYS A 47 2.74 -38.82 2.52
N VAL A 48 2.13 -38.14 1.55
CA VAL A 48 1.80 -38.71 0.23
C VAL A 48 2.69 -38.15 -0.88
N GLY A 49 3.35 -37.02 -0.65
CA GLY A 49 4.25 -36.42 -1.64
C GLY A 49 4.92 -35.13 -1.17
N GLU A 50 5.67 -34.52 -2.08
CA GLU A 50 6.32 -33.22 -1.93
C GLU A 50 5.92 -32.31 -3.08
N PHE A 51 5.82 -31.02 -2.80
CA PHE A 51 5.58 -30.00 -3.82
C PHE A 51 6.83 -29.14 -3.96
N ASN A 52 7.51 -29.28 -5.09
CA ASN A 52 8.76 -28.57 -5.36
C ASN A 52 8.48 -27.42 -6.35
N VAL A 53 8.92 -26.22 -5.99
CA VAL A 53 8.87 -25.05 -6.87
C VAL A 53 10.30 -24.71 -7.29
N ILE A 54 10.52 -24.65 -8.60
CA ILE A 54 11.77 -24.17 -9.17
C ILE A 54 11.68 -22.65 -9.23
N GLU A 55 12.35 -21.97 -8.31
CA GLU A 55 12.45 -20.52 -8.28
C GLU A 55 13.89 -20.08 -8.55
N GLU A 56 14.04 -18.84 -8.98
CA GLU A 56 15.35 -18.20 -9.02
C GLU A 56 15.97 -18.18 -7.62
N SER A 57 17.31 -18.27 -7.56
CA SER A 57 18.01 -18.17 -6.29
C SER A 57 17.77 -16.79 -5.68
N ILE A 58 17.10 -16.76 -4.53
CA ILE A 58 16.89 -15.54 -3.76
C ILE A 58 17.83 -15.49 -2.56
N GLU A 59 18.34 -14.32 -2.24
CA GLU A 59 19.07 -14.09 -0.98
C GLU A 59 18.08 -14.08 0.19
N ILE A 60 18.20 -15.04 1.11
CA ILE A 60 17.40 -15.09 2.32
C ILE A 60 18.07 -14.27 3.43
N GLU A 61 17.49 -13.12 3.74
CA GLU A 61 17.97 -12.30 4.86
C GLU A 61 17.46 -12.85 6.20
N MET A 62 18.36 -13.47 6.96
CA MET A 62 18.06 -13.97 8.30
C MET A 62 18.13 -12.90 9.38
N LYS A 63 18.89 -11.82 9.16
CA LYS A 63 19.06 -10.75 10.16
C LYS A 63 17.74 -10.06 10.52
N PRO A 64 16.93 -9.56 9.55
CA PRO A 64 15.63 -8.96 9.88
C PRO A 64 14.71 -9.88 10.69
N LEU A 65 14.74 -11.20 10.41
CA LEU A 65 13.97 -12.18 11.17
C LEU A 65 14.48 -12.35 12.61
N LYS A 66 15.80 -12.36 12.81
CA LYS A 66 16.41 -12.39 14.16
C LYS A 66 16.12 -11.12 14.96
N ASP A 67 16.05 -9.99 14.26
CA ASP A 67 15.76 -8.67 14.83
C ASP A 67 14.24 -8.45 15.06
N GLY A 68 13.39 -9.47 14.81
CA GLY A 68 11.95 -9.39 15.06
C GLY A 68 11.16 -8.55 14.05
N ARG A 69 11.71 -8.32 12.86
CA ARG A 69 11.13 -7.40 11.86
C ARG A 69 10.09 -8.07 10.98
N TYR A 70 8.98 -8.43 11.60
CA TYR A 70 7.83 -9.02 10.94
C TYR A 70 6.59 -8.85 11.82
N ILE A 71 5.42 -8.93 11.19
CA ILE A 71 4.14 -8.94 11.88
C ILE A 71 4.02 -10.27 12.65
N GLN A 72 4.04 -10.20 13.97
CA GLN A 72 3.84 -11.38 14.81
C GLN A 72 2.38 -11.85 14.77
N GLN A 73 2.17 -13.16 14.76
CA GLN A 73 0.82 -13.76 14.69
C GLN A 73 -0.11 -13.28 15.82
N LYS A 74 0.43 -13.03 17.02
CA LYS A 74 -0.35 -12.52 18.16
C LYS A 74 -1.10 -11.21 17.87
N TYR A 75 -0.60 -10.39 16.93
CA TYR A 75 -1.22 -9.11 16.56
C TYR A 75 -2.33 -9.23 15.53
N ILE A 76 -2.37 -10.35 14.80
CA ILE A 76 -3.34 -10.62 13.73
C ILE A 76 -4.22 -11.83 14.04
N ALA A 77 -4.16 -12.34 15.28
CA ALA A 77 -4.91 -13.50 15.70
C ALA A 77 -6.41 -13.27 15.52
N GLY A 78 -7.06 -14.15 14.77
CA GLY A 78 -8.47 -14.03 14.39
C GLY A 78 -8.72 -13.33 13.05
N TYR A 79 -7.70 -12.69 12.46
CA TYR A 79 -7.78 -12.01 11.17
C TYR A 79 -7.10 -12.78 10.04
N GLU A 80 -6.38 -13.88 10.32
CA GLU A 80 -5.59 -14.61 9.32
C GLU A 80 -6.45 -15.08 8.14
N GLY A 81 -7.65 -15.58 8.40
CA GLY A 81 -8.58 -16.02 7.35
C GLY A 81 -8.99 -14.89 6.40
N LYS A 82 -9.25 -13.70 6.94
CA LYS A 82 -9.60 -12.51 6.14
C LYS A 82 -8.42 -12.08 5.27
N ILE A 83 -7.21 -12.04 5.84
CA ILE A 83 -5.99 -11.68 5.11
C ILE A 83 -5.73 -12.69 3.97
N LEU A 84 -5.81 -13.99 4.26
CA LEU A 84 -5.63 -15.04 3.26
C LEU A 84 -6.67 -14.97 2.14
N ASN A 85 -7.93 -14.67 2.48
CA ASN A 85 -9.00 -14.52 1.48
C ASN A 85 -8.75 -13.30 0.56
N ASP A 86 -8.37 -12.16 1.13
CA ASP A 86 -8.02 -10.97 0.35
C ASP A 86 -6.83 -11.21 -0.57
N ILE A 87 -5.84 -12.01 -0.15
CA ILE A 87 -4.72 -12.42 -1.00
C ILE A 87 -5.21 -13.33 -2.15
N ALA A 88 -6.09 -14.29 -1.86
CA ALA A 88 -6.68 -15.17 -2.86
C ALA A 88 -7.46 -14.39 -3.92
N GLU A 89 -8.20 -13.36 -3.50
CA GLU A 89 -9.01 -12.50 -4.36
C GLU A 89 -8.23 -11.36 -5.03
N ASN A 90 -6.92 -11.24 -4.76
CA ASN A 90 -6.07 -10.12 -5.20
C ASN A 90 -6.54 -8.74 -4.68
N ASN A 91 -7.17 -8.70 -3.50
CA ASN A 91 -7.67 -7.52 -2.82
C ASN A 91 -6.66 -6.89 -1.84
N LEU A 92 -5.46 -7.47 -1.68
CA LEU A 92 -4.35 -6.93 -0.89
C LEU A 92 -3.18 -6.47 -1.80
N TYR A 93 -2.78 -5.21 -1.72
CA TYR A 93 -1.72 -4.68 -2.59
C TYR A 93 -0.31 -4.95 -2.05
N LEU A 94 0.38 -5.94 -2.62
CA LEU A 94 1.75 -6.31 -2.22
C LEU A 94 2.84 -5.92 -3.23
N ARG A 95 2.46 -5.29 -4.36
CA ARG A 95 3.42 -4.95 -5.43
C ARG A 95 4.38 -3.82 -5.07
N HIS A 96 4.18 -3.11 -3.96
CA HIS A 96 5.13 -2.10 -3.50
C HIS A 96 6.27 -2.66 -2.66
N LEU A 97 6.13 -3.90 -2.18
CA LEU A 97 7.14 -4.52 -1.32
C LEU A 97 8.48 -4.61 -2.06
N GLY A 98 9.54 -4.21 -1.36
CA GLY A 98 10.92 -4.40 -1.81
C GLY A 98 11.24 -5.89 -1.94
N ASN A 99 12.20 -6.22 -2.81
CA ASN A 99 12.67 -7.60 -2.95
C ASN A 99 13.25 -8.09 -1.63
N SER A 100 14.09 -7.29 -0.99
CA SER A 100 14.73 -7.55 0.29
C SER A 100 14.52 -6.36 1.26
N PHE A 101 14.91 -6.52 2.52
CA PHE A 101 14.95 -5.41 3.47
C PHE A 101 15.95 -4.34 3.03
N ARG A 102 17.09 -4.72 2.45
CA ARG A 102 18.05 -3.76 1.89
C ARG A 102 17.47 -3.00 0.70
N ASP A 103 16.79 -3.71 -0.19
CA ASP A 103 16.20 -3.09 -1.39
C ASP A 103 15.06 -2.15 -1.02
N SER A 104 14.30 -2.42 0.05
CA SER A 104 13.25 -1.51 0.51
C SER A 104 13.79 -0.19 1.07
N LEU A 105 15.09 -0.10 1.37
CA LEU A 105 15.75 1.16 1.74
C LEU A 105 16.16 2.00 0.52
N ILE A 106 16.15 1.42 -0.69
CA ILE A 106 16.53 2.10 -1.92
C ILE A 106 15.27 2.66 -2.58
N ILE A 107 15.21 3.98 -2.69
CA ILE A 107 14.09 4.67 -3.33
C ILE A 107 14.55 5.16 -4.71
N ASP A 108 13.99 4.56 -5.75
CA ASP A 108 14.12 4.99 -7.13
C ASP A 108 12.74 5.39 -7.68
N ALA A 109 12.69 5.83 -8.94
CA ALA A 109 11.44 6.24 -9.56
C ALA A 109 10.40 5.11 -9.61
N ALA A 110 10.83 3.86 -9.79
CA ALA A 110 9.93 2.71 -9.89
C ALA A 110 9.32 2.37 -8.52
N SER A 111 10.15 2.29 -7.47
CA SER A 111 9.71 1.99 -6.11
C SER A 111 8.84 3.12 -5.55
N PHE A 112 9.13 4.38 -5.91
CA PHE A 112 8.26 5.52 -5.62
C PHE A 112 6.87 5.34 -6.24
N VAL A 113 6.80 5.03 -7.53
CA VAL A 113 5.52 4.86 -8.26
C VAL A 113 4.72 3.70 -7.65
N LEU A 114 5.38 2.60 -7.31
CA LEU A 114 4.70 1.45 -6.70
C LEU A 114 4.16 1.76 -5.30
N ARG A 115 4.89 2.50 -4.46
CA ARG A 115 4.43 2.91 -3.12
C ARG A 115 3.26 3.88 -3.16
N THR A 116 3.30 4.86 -4.08
CA THR A 116 2.18 5.78 -4.28
C THR A 116 0.95 5.08 -4.85
N ALA A 117 1.12 4.11 -5.76
CA ALA A 117 0.03 3.27 -6.23
C ALA A 117 -0.58 2.40 -5.11
N ALA A 118 0.26 1.83 -4.22
CA ALA A 118 -0.21 1.11 -3.04
C ALA A 118 -1.08 1.99 -2.16
N PHE A 119 -0.58 3.18 -1.84
CA PHE A 119 -1.32 4.16 -1.05
C PHE A 119 -2.68 4.48 -1.67
N GLU A 120 -2.73 4.80 -2.97
CA GLU A 120 -4.00 5.13 -3.63
C GLU A 120 -4.99 3.96 -3.65
N TRP A 121 -4.51 2.73 -3.86
CA TRP A 121 -5.35 1.53 -3.79
C TRP A 121 -5.92 1.36 -2.39
N GLU A 122 -5.06 1.32 -1.36
CA GLU A 122 -5.50 1.12 0.03
C GLU A 122 -6.44 2.26 0.48
N PHE A 123 -6.20 3.49 0.02
CA PHE A 123 -7.06 4.63 0.32
C PHE A 123 -8.48 4.42 -0.23
N SER A 124 -8.60 3.95 -1.48
CA SER A 124 -9.90 3.70 -2.11
C SER A 124 -10.72 2.60 -1.41
N LYS A 125 -10.08 1.69 -0.67
CA LYS A 125 -10.76 0.66 0.12
C LYS A 125 -11.31 1.19 1.44
N LEU A 126 -10.61 2.12 2.07
CA LEU A 126 -10.97 2.68 3.36
C LEU A 126 -11.91 3.89 3.24
N PHE A 127 -11.77 4.68 2.16
CA PHE A 127 -12.43 5.96 2.01
C PHE A 127 -13.21 6.02 0.69
N SER A 128 -14.50 6.35 0.79
CA SER A 128 -15.29 6.75 -0.36
C SER A 128 -15.01 8.22 -0.67
N GLU A 129 -14.40 8.53 -1.82
CA GLU A 129 -14.05 9.90 -2.21
C GLU A 129 -15.27 10.84 -2.21
N ASP A 130 -16.46 10.33 -2.52
CA ASP A 130 -17.72 11.09 -2.51
C ASP A 130 -18.10 11.60 -1.12
N LYS A 131 -17.68 10.93 -0.05
CA LYS A 131 -17.99 11.31 1.32
C LYS A 131 -17.13 12.49 1.80
N TRP A 132 -15.95 12.66 1.21
CA TRP A 132 -14.90 13.58 1.71
C TRP A 132 -14.71 14.84 0.86
N LYS A 133 -15.35 14.94 -0.31
CA LYS A 133 -15.47 16.23 -0.98
C LYS A 133 -16.32 17.18 -0.12
N SER A 134 -15.81 18.38 0.16
CA SER A 134 -16.60 19.39 0.85
C SER A 134 -17.87 19.72 0.07
N ASP A 135 -18.97 20.02 0.77
CA ASP A 135 -20.24 20.35 0.11
C ASP A 135 -20.10 21.56 -0.82
N GLN A 136 -19.24 22.52 -0.44
CA GLN A 136 -18.90 23.65 -1.29
C GLN A 136 -18.21 23.19 -2.58
N ARG A 137 -17.25 22.26 -2.50
CA ARG A 137 -16.57 21.70 -3.68
C ARG A 137 -17.56 20.96 -4.58
N LYS A 138 -18.42 20.11 -4.00
CA LYS A 138 -19.46 19.38 -4.75
C LYS A 138 -20.39 20.33 -5.51
N ARG A 139 -20.85 21.39 -4.84
CA ARG A 139 -21.71 22.43 -5.45
C ARG A 139 -21.01 23.15 -6.60
N LEU A 140 -19.75 23.54 -6.42
CA LEU A 140 -18.97 24.19 -7.48
C LEU A 140 -18.71 23.24 -8.67
N GLU A 141 -18.40 21.97 -8.41
CA GLU A 141 -18.25 20.95 -9.47
C GLU A 141 -19.56 20.75 -10.25
N GLU A 142 -20.71 20.74 -9.55
CA GLU A 142 -22.03 20.68 -10.19
C GLU A 142 -22.35 21.94 -11.01
N GLU A 143 -22.05 23.11 -10.49
CA GLU A 143 -22.28 24.39 -11.17
C GLU A 143 -21.46 24.48 -12.47
N VAL A 144 -20.15 24.22 -12.38
CA VAL A 144 -19.26 24.19 -13.54
C VAL A 144 -19.66 23.07 -14.52
N SER A 145 -20.09 21.91 -14.02
CA SER A 145 -20.58 20.82 -14.88
C SER A 145 -21.82 21.22 -15.68
N LYS A 146 -22.76 21.97 -15.06
CA LYS A 146 -23.96 22.49 -15.74
C LYS A 146 -23.60 23.54 -16.78
N GLU A 147 -22.66 24.45 -16.49
CA GLU A 147 -22.19 25.43 -17.48
C GLU A 147 -21.55 24.76 -18.70
N LEU A 148 -20.73 23.74 -18.47
CA LEU A 148 -20.13 22.96 -19.56
C LEU A 148 -21.17 22.16 -20.34
N GLU A 149 -22.23 21.65 -19.70
CA GLU A 149 -23.35 20.99 -20.38
C GLU A 149 -24.00 21.93 -21.41
N CYS A 150 -24.35 23.15 -20.99
CA CYS A 150 -24.91 24.17 -21.87
C CYS A 150 -23.97 24.49 -23.06
N LEU A 151 -22.66 24.56 -22.80
CA LEU A 151 -21.65 24.78 -23.84
C LEU A 151 -21.51 23.58 -24.79
N ILE A 152 -21.71 22.34 -24.32
CA ILE A 152 -21.70 21.12 -25.14
C ILE A 152 -22.93 21.07 -26.05
N GLU A 153 -24.10 21.47 -25.56
CA GLU A 153 -25.35 21.49 -26.31
C GLU A 153 -25.32 22.51 -27.45
N THR A 154 -24.76 23.69 -27.19
CA THR A 154 -24.69 24.81 -28.14
C THR A 154 -23.48 24.76 -29.09
N SER A 155 -22.63 23.75 -28.98
CA SER A 155 -21.43 23.61 -29.81
C SER A 155 -21.45 22.36 -30.70
N THR A 156 -20.66 22.39 -31.77
CA THR A 156 -20.49 21.28 -32.73
C THR A 156 -19.01 21.03 -33.04
N GLY A 157 -18.71 19.89 -33.67
CA GLY A 157 -17.36 19.54 -34.12
C GLY A 157 -16.31 19.47 -33.00
N LYS A 158 -15.11 19.98 -33.28
CA LYS A 158 -13.97 19.94 -32.34
C LYS A 158 -14.23 20.71 -31.04
N LYS A 159 -14.98 21.82 -31.09
CA LYS A 159 -15.32 22.63 -29.91
C LYS A 159 -16.15 21.84 -28.90
N LYS A 160 -17.16 21.10 -29.39
CA LYS A 160 -17.96 20.18 -28.57
C LYS A 160 -17.12 19.09 -27.92
N LYS A 161 -16.14 18.55 -28.66
CA LYS A 161 -15.22 17.53 -28.14
C LYS A 161 -14.39 18.08 -26.97
N ILE A 162 -13.82 19.28 -27.11
CA ILE A 162 -13.07 19.95 -26.04
C ILE A 162 -13.94 20.14 -24.78
N TYR A 163 -15.17 20.63 -24.92
CA TYR A 163 -16.04 20.80 -23.75
C TYR A 163 -16.42 19.47 -23.08
N LYS A 164 -16.64 18.40 -23.86
CA LYS A 164 -16.86 17.06 -23.30
C LYS A 164 -15.65 16.55 -22.52
N ASP A 165 -14.44 16.79 -23.03
CA ASP A 165 -13.20 16.37 -22.37
C ASP A 165 -12.97 17.20 -21.09
N LEU A 166 -13.21 18.51 -21.11
CA LEU A 166 -13.16 19.37 -19.92
C LEU A 166 -14.18 18.94 -18.86
N LYS A 167 -15.43 18.64 -19.26
CA LYS A 167 -16.47 18.21 -18.33
C LYS A 167 -16.09 16.93 -17.59
N LYS A 168 -15.47 15.96 -18.28
CA LYS A 168 -14.96 14.74 -17.63
C LYS A 168 -13.91 15.03 -16.54
N SER A 169 -13.19 16.13 -16.69
CA SER A 169 -12.16 16.57 -15.74
C SER A 169 -12.70 17.48 -14.61
N VAL A 170 -13.97 17.90 -14.66
CA VAL A 170 -14.58 18.75 -13.62
C VAL A 170 -14.84 17.98 -12.34
N ILE A 171 -15.25 16.71 -12.45
CA ILE A 171 -15.34 15.82 -11.30
C ILE A 171 -13.91 15.53 -10.86
N SER A 172 -13.39 16.34 -9.93
CA SER A 172 -12.02 16.18 -9.47
C SER A 172 -11.99 15.03 -8.48
N TYR A 173 -11.24 13.97 -8.79
CA TYR A 173 -10.81 13.02 -7.78
C TYR A 173 -9.88 13.73 -6.80
N LEU A 174 -9.85 13.28 -5.55
CA LEU A 174 -8.91 13.85 -4.58
C LEU A 174 -7.48 13.67 -5.12
N SER A 175 -6.69 14.74 -5.11
CA SER A 175 -5.28 14.63 -5.46
C SER A 175 -4.53 13.78 -4.44
N LEU A 176 -3.38 13.20 -4.83
CA LEU A 176 -2.54 12.41 -3.91
C LEU A 176 -2.21 13.18 -2.62
N SER A 177 -1.90 14.48 -2.73
CA SER A 177 -1.64 15.34 -1.57
C SER A 177 -2.86 15.43 -0.63
N GLN A 178 -4.06 15.63 -1.19
CA GLN A 178 -5.30 15.69 -0.40
C GLN A 178 -5.62 14.34 0.27
N LYS A 179 -5.42 13.22 -0.43
CA LYS A 179 -5.59 11.89 0.15
C LYS A 179 -4.63 11.65 1.31
N ILE A 180 -3.36 12.06 1.18
CA ILE A 180 -2.37 11.96 2.26
C ILE A 180 -2.77 12.84 3.45
N HIS A 181 -3.22 14.06 3.19
CA HIS A 181 -3.72 14.95 4.25
C HIS A 181 -4.87 14.32 5.02
N GLN A 182 -5.85 13.72 4.33
CA GLN A 182 -6.97 13.03 4.95
C GLN A 182 -6.53 11.89 5.87
N ILE A 183 -5.52 11.13 5.46
CA ILE A 183 -4.96 10.06 6.28
C ILE A 183 -4.35 10.59 7.57
N PHE A 184 -3.71 11.76 7.53
CA PHE A 184 -3.20 12.40 8.74
C PHE A 184 -4.32 12.94 9.64
N GLU A 185 -5.42 13.45 9.08
CA GLU A 185 -6.58 13.84 9.89
C GLU A 185 -7.18 12.64 10.63
N GLU A 186 -7.29 11.50 9.97
CA GLU A 186 -7.90 10.29 10.52
C GLU A 186 -6.96 9.54 11.47
N TYR A 187 -5.71 9.31 11.05
CA TYR A 187 -4.78 8.37 11.71
C TYR A 187 -3.53 9.06 12.27
N GLY A 188 -3.31 10.34 12.01
CA GLY A 188 -2.13 11.09 12.44
C GLY A 188 -1.90 10.96 13.94
N ALA A 189 -2.76 11.59 14.75
CA ALA A 189 -2.58 11.63 16.20
C ALA A 189 -2.65 10.25 16.87
N ARG A 190 -3.40 9.31 16.30
CA ARG A 190 -3.69 8.00 16.91
C ARG A 190 -2.67 6.91 16.56
N ILE A 191 -2.08 6.95 15.36
CA ILE A 191 -1.23 5.87 14.86
C ILE A 191 0.12 6.41 14.33
N LEU A 192 0.10 7.46 13.52
CA LEU A 192 1.22 7.79 12.63
C LEU A 192 2.20 8.82 13.21
N ASP A 193 1.73 9.80 13.99
CA ASP A 193 2.52 10.97 14.39
C ASP A 193 3.72 10.61 15.25
N ILE A 194 3.63 9.55 16.06
CA ILE A 194 4.76 9.07 16.87
C ILE A 194 5.95 8.67 15.99
N PHE A 195 5.70 7.99 14.87
CA PHE A 195 6.73 7.56 13.92
C PHE A 195 7.19 8.70 13.04
N GLY A 196 6.25 9.51 12.54
CA GLY A 196 6.55 10.70 11.75
C GLY A 196 7.42 11.70 12.52
N CYS A 197 7.02 12.08 13.73
CA CYS A 197 7.82 12.97 14.58
C CYS A 197 9.23 12.42 14.82
N TYR A 198 9.35 11.13 15.12
CA TYR A 198 10.65 10.49 15.34
C TYR A 198 11.54 10.53 14.10
N MET A 199 11.05 10.03 12.97
CA MET A 199 11.80 9.93 11.72
C MET A 199 12.28 11.29 11.21
N TYR A 200 11.41 12.29 11.23
CA TYR A 200 11.74 13.61 10.69
C TYR A 200 12.73 14.33 11.60
N LYS A 201 12.58 14.18 12.93
CA LYS A 201 13.52 14.73 13.91
C LYS A 201 14.93 14.18 13.74
N ILE A 202 15.13 12.87 13.58
CA ILE A 202 16.47 12.29 13.41
C ILE A 202 17.15 12.69 12.09
N ASN A 203 16.36 13.14 11.11
CA ASN A 203 16.84 13.64 9.82
C ASN A 203 16.95 15.17 9.75
N ASN A 204 16.73 15.88 10.87
CA ASN A 204 16.71 17.35 10.93
C ASN A 204 15.71 18.02 9.96
N ILE A 205 14.57 17.36 9.72
CA ILE A 205 13.48 17.87 8.89
C ILE A 205 12.28 18.18 9.79
N SER A 206 11.54 19.25 9.49
CA SER A 206 10.28 19.56 10.18
C SER A 206 9.17 18.60 9.76
N TYR A 207 8.53 17.97 10.74
CA TYR A 207 7.34 17.15 10.53
C TYR A 207 6.11 18.03 10.33
N ASP A 208 5.54 17.99 9.13
CA ASP A 208 4.41 18.82 8.70
C ASP A 208 3.58 18.04 7.67
N HIS A 209 2.35 17.66 8.04
CA HIS A 209 1.48 16.79 7.25
C HIS A 209 1.20 17.36 5.86
N SER A 210 0.95 18.67 5.77
CA SER A 210 0.64 19.33 4.51
C SER A 210 1.84 19.31 3.57
N LYS A 211 3.03 19.61 4.08
CA LYS A 211 4.27 19.58 3.27
C LYS A 211 4.62 18.17 2.79
N ILE A 212 4.36 17.14 3.60
CA ILE A 212 4.57 15.74 3.22
C ILE A 212 3.70 15.40 2.00
N GLY A 213 2.39 15.70 2.06
CA GLY A 213 1.47 15.48 0.96
C GLY A 213 1.86 16.24 -0.32
N GLU A 214 2.26 17.50 -0.17
CA GLU A 214 2.71 18.35 -1.29
C GLU A 214 3.97 17.81 -1.97
N ARG A 215 4.99 17.43 -1.20
CA ARG A 215 6.25 16.90 -1.75
C ARG A 215 6.05 15.58 -2.47
N ILE A 216 5.29 14.65 -1.89
CA ILE A 216 4.95 13.38 -2.55
C ILE A 216 4.16 13.64 -3.84
N GLY A 217 3.11 14.48 -3.79
CA GLY A 217 2.31 14.81 -4.95
C GLY A 217 3.13 15.45 -6.08
N LYS A 218 4.01 16.38 -5.75
CA LYS A 218 4.91 17.04 -6.70
C LYS A 218 5.90 16.06 -7.32
N GLN A 219 6.51 15.19 -6.52
CA GLN A 219 7.47 14.19 -7.01
C GLN A 219 6.79 13.18 -7.95
N ARG A 220 5.59 12.71 -7.58
CA ARG A 220 4.78 11.80 -8.43
C ARG A 220 4.50 12.41 -9.79
N ASN A 221 4.08 13.68 -9.81
CA ASN A 221 3.79 14.37 -11.06
C ASN A 221 5.05 14.54 -11.93
N ASN A 222 6.21 14.82 -11.32
CA ASN A 222 7.47 14.89 -12.06
C ASN A 222 7.77 13.57 -12.80
N PHE A 223 7.67 12.44 -12.11
CA PHE A 223 7.89 11.11 -12.71
C PHE A 223 6.84 10.74 -13.76
N ALA A 224 5.56 11.03 -13.50
CA ALA A 224 4.47 10.77 -14.45
C ALA A 224 4.62 11.57 -15.76
N HIS A 225 5.27 12.73 -15.72
CA HIS A 225 5.57 13.54 -16.90
C HIS A 225 6.90 13.20 -17.58
N GLY A 226 7.55 12.09 -17.19
CA GLY A 226 8.80 11.61 -17.81
C GLY A 226 10.04 12.41 -17.42
N ASN A 227 9.97 13.27 -16.39
CA ASN A 227 11.12 14.01 -15.89
C ASN A 227 11.98 13.14 -14.95
N LEU A 228 12.43 11.98 -15.46
CA LEU A 228 13.25 11.03 -14.71
C LEU A 228 14.67 11.57 -14.44
N ASP A 229 15.10 12.56 -15.23
CA ASP A 229 16.40 13.24 -15.07
C ASP A 229 16.41 14.25 -13.91
N LYS A 230 15.25 14.56 -13.31
CA LYS A 230 15.17 15.43 -12.14
C LYS A 230 15.51 14.63 -10.89
N GLU A 231 16.50 15.10 -10.15
CA GLU A 231 16.83 14.57 -8.83
C GLU A 231 15.60 14.58 -7.91
N PHE A 232 15.56 13.61 -6.98
CA PHE A 232 14.58 13.61 -5.91
C PHE A 232 14.64 14.93 -5.15
N ILE A 233 13.47 15.47 -4.78
CA ILE A 233 13.42 16.51 -3.75
C ILE A 233 14.01 15.87 -2.49
N ASN A 234 15.09 16.42 -1.91
CA ASN A 234 15.83 15.76 -0.82
C ASN A 234 14.93 15.30 0.33
N GLU A 235 13.96 16.12 0.75
CA GLU A 235 13.01 15.76 1.81
C GLU A 235 11.93 14.75 1.35
N SER A 236 11.75 14.54 0.04
CA SER A 236 10.77 13.56 -0.46
C SER A 236 11.18 12.10 -0.24
N LEU A 237 12.47 11.83 -0.02
CA LEU A 237 12.93 10.47 0.28
C LEU A 237 12.37 9.98 1.61
N ILE A 238 12.46 10.79 2.67
CA ILE A 238 11.89 10.43 3.97
C ILE A 238 10.37 10.32 3.91
N ASP A 239 9.71 11.17 3.12
CA ASP A 239 8.26 11.10 2.92
C ASP A 239 7.83 9.75 2.33
N VAL A 240 8.63 9.20 1.40
CA VAL A 240 8.34 7.94 0.72
C VAL A 240 8.67 6.72 1.57
N VAL A 241 9.69 6.83 2.44
CA VAL A 241 9.91 5.82 3.50
C VAL A 241 8.72 5.82 4.45
N PHE A 242 8.24 7.00 4.85
CA PHE A 242 7.11 7.10 5.76
C PHE A 242 5.80 6.64 5.12
N LEU A 243 5.62 6.89 3.82
CA LEU A 243 4.47 6.41 3.04
C LEU A 243 4.31 4.89 3.09
N GLU A 244 5.40 4.14 3.16
CA GLU A 244 5.36 2.67 3.31
C GLU A 244 4.72 2.25 4.64
N GLN A 245 5.00 2.99 5.71
CA GLN A 245 4.39 2.75 7.03
C GLN A 245 2.91 3.12 7.04
N ILE A 246 2.56 4.21 6.33
CA ILE A 246 1.17 4.62 6.13
C ILE A 246 0.40 3.52 5.38
N VAL A 247 0.96 2.96 4.31
CA VAL A 247 0.35 1.86 3.55
C VAL A 247 0.11 0.65 4.47
N LEU A 248 1.11 0.25 5.26
CA LEU A 248 0.93 -0.86 6.20
C LEU A 248 -0.15 -0.56 7.25
N ALA A 249 -0.18 0.65 7.81
CA ALA A 249 -1.21 1.06 8.77
C ALA A 249 -2.62 0.95 8.17
N MET A 250 -2.78 1.40 6.92
CA MET A 250 -4.05 1.34 6.19
C MET A 250 -4.48 -0.12 5.93
N GLN A 251 -3.55 -0.98 5.53
CA GLN A 251 -3.82 -2.42 5.34
C GLN A 251 -4.30 -3.07 6.65
N LEU A 252 -3.64 -2.78 7.76
CA LEU A 252 -4.00 -3.34 9.06
C LEU A 252 -5.34 -2.79 9.59
N GLN A 253 -5.59 -1.49 9.41
CA GLN A 253 -6.88 -0.87 9.71
C GLN A 253 -8.02 -1.47 8.88
N TYR A 254 -7.80 -1.74 7.59
CA TYR A 254 -8.78 -2.40 6.73
C TYR A 254 -9.18 -3.79 7.27
N PHE A 255 -8.23 -4.52 7.86
CA PHE A 255 -8.52 -5.80 8.50
C PHE A 255 -9.27 -5.66 9.83
N GLY A 256 -9.22 -4.49 10.46
CA GLY A 256 -9.88 -4.19 11.74
C GLY A 256 -8.95 -4.31 12.95
N ILE A 257 -7.64 -4.29 12.73
CA ILE A 257 -6.65 -4.42 13.81
C ILE A 257 -6.60 -3.13 14.62
N ASP A 258 -6.58 -3.27 15.95
CA ASP A 258 -6.59 -2.14 16.88
C ASP A 258 -5.36 -1.25 16.73
N GLU A 259 -5.55 0.05 16.94
CA GLU A 259 -4.55 1.10 16.72
C GLU A 259 -3.25 0.87 17.49
N ILE A 260 -3.36 0.42 18.74
CA ILE A 260 -2.20 0.11 19.59
C ILE A 260 -1.41 -1.08 19.01
N GLU A 261 -2.08 -2.10 18.51
CA GLU A 261 -1.41 -3.24 17.89
C GLU A 261 -0.79 -2.85 16.55
N ILE A 262 -1.42 -1.96 15.78
CA ILE A 262 -0.82 -1.37 14.57
C ILE A 262 0.46 -0.61 14.91
N GLN A 263 0.46 0.23 15.94
CA GLN A 263 1.67 0.94 16.36
C GLN A 263 2.78 -0.06 16.73
N LYS A 264 2.47 -1.12 17.48
CA LYS A 264 3.45 -2.17 17.81
C LYS A 264 4.01 -2.85 16.56
N ILE A 265 3.13 -3.21 15.62
CA ILE A 265 3.54 -3.80 14.34
C ILE A 265 4.49 -2.87 13.58
N ILE A 266 4.14 -1.59 13.42
CA ILE A 266 5.00 -0.61 12.71
C ILE A 266 6.35 -0.47 13.43
N ASN A 267 6.34 -0.36 14.75
CA ASN A 267 7.54 -0.24 15.56
C ASN A 267 8.50 -1.43 15.38
N GLU A 268 7.97 -2.65 15.28
CA GLU A 268 8.73 -3.89 15.07
C GLU A 268 9.20 -4.05 13.62
N VAL A 269 8.29 -3.97 12.64
CA VAL A 269 8.59 -4.17 11.21
C VAL A 269 9.63 -3.15 10.73
N PHE A 270 9.45 -1.89 11.09
CA PHE A 270 10.38 -0.81 10.70
C PHE A 270 11.53 -0.60 11.70
N HIS A 271 11.52 -1.34 12.81
CA HIS A 271 12.59 -1.35 13.82
C HIS A 271 12.92 0.06 14.35
N HIS A 272 11.87 0.82 14.71
CA HIS A 272 12.02 2.15 15.29
C HIS A 272 12.49 2.13 16.75
N ASN A 273 12.27 1.01 17.46
CA ASN A 273 12.63 0.82 18.87
C ASN A 273 12.07 1.91 19.81
N LEU A 274 10.87 2.40 19.51
CA LEU A 274 10.19 3.38 20.35
C LEU A 274 9.51 2.68 21.52
N ALA A 275 9.48 3.36 22.67
CA ALA A 275 8.58 2.99 23.76
C ALA A 275 7.17 3.50 23.41
N LEU A 276 6.24 2.57 23.25
CA LEU A 276 4.83 2.83 22.94
C LEU A 276 3.98 2.82 24.22
#